data_AF-A0A9D7LWZ2-F1
#
_entry.id   AF-A0A9D7LWZ2-F1
#
_cell.length_a   1.000
_cell.length_b   1.000
_cell.length_c   1.000
_cell.angle_alpha   90.00
_cell.angle_beta   90.00
_cell.angle_gamma   90.00
#
_symmetry.space_group_name_H-M   'P 1'
#
loop_
_entity.id
_entity.type
_entity.pdbx_description
1 polymer ?
#
loop_
_entity_poly.entity_id
_entity_poly.type
_entity_poly.pdbx_seq_one_letter_code
_entity_poly.pdbx_strand_id
1 'polypeptide(L)'
;MIKTRAALLSCLALAAVAASGAASAAGYVNNRAGWYALTKEAKIGYAQGMNDSLNYVFTDDTLSEALIKRGRTLCLVEQKTTAAGLADQITATYKDDRFANVAPTALYILRMAEVCKKNINAVRLEYGLGPL
;
A
#
# COMPACT_ATOMS: atom_id res chain seq x y z
N MET A 1 -26.85 8.66 50.45
CA MET A 1 -25.65 7.81 50.24
C MET A 1 -25.65 7.01 48.92
N ILE A 2 -26.75 6.93 48.16
CA ILE A 2 -26.83 6.15 46.91
C ILE A 2 -26.32 6.94 45.67
N LYS A 3 -26.51 8.28 45.65
CA LYS A 3 -26.15 9.14 44.51
C LYS A 3 -24.63 9.27 44.27
N THR A 4 -23.81 9.17 45.31
CA THR A 4 -22.34 9.24 45.22
C THR A 4 -21.71 7.99 44.60
N ARG A 5 -22.37 6.82 44.70
CA ARG A 5 -21.87 5.57 44.08
C ARG A 5 -22.09 5.54 42.57
N ALA A 6 -23.18 6.12 42.07
CA ALA A 6 -23.49 6.18 40.65
C ALA A 6 -22.51 7.06 39.84
N ALA A 7 -22.03 8.17 40.44
CA ALA A 7 -21.07 9.06 39.81
C ALA A 7 -19.67 8.43 39.66
N LEU A 8 -19.24 7.64 40.66
CA LEU A 8 -17.97 6.89 40.64
C LEU A 8 -17.98 5.78 39.59
N LEU A 9 -19.08 5.03 39.46
CA LEU A 9 -19.25 4.00 38.43
C LEU A 9 -19.24 4.58 37.00
N SER A 10 -19.80 5.78 36.82
CA SER A 10 -19.83 6.46 35.52
C SER A 10 -18.46 6.97 35.08
N CYS A 11 -17.61 7.43 36.02
CA CYS A 11 -16.23 7.83 35.71
C CYS A 11 -15.32 6.65 35.37
N LEU A 12 -15.48 5.49 36.03
CA LEU A 12 -14.73 4.27 35.68
C LEU A 12 -15.10 3.74 34.29
N ALA A 13 -16.37 3.85 33.89
CA ALA A 13 -16.82 3.41 32.57
C ALA A 13 -16.21 4.26 31.44
N LEU A 14 -16.08 5.58 31.60
CA LEU A 14 -15.43 6.43 30.59
C LEU A 14 -13.91 6.19 30.49
N ALA A 15 -13.25 5.90 31.61
CA ALA A 15 -11.81 5.60 31.61
C ALA A 15 -11.50 4.27 30.88
N ALA A 16 -12.41 3.29 30.92
CA ALA A 16 -12.26 2.02 30.22
C ALA A 16 -12.38 2.17 28.68
N VAL A 17 -13.16 3.13 28.18
CA VAL A 17 -13.29 3.41 26.73
C VAL A 17 -12.11 4.24 26.22
N ALA A 18 -11.46 5.04 27.07
CA ALA A 18 -10.24 5.75 26.70
C ALA A 18 -9.00 4.82 26.62
N ALA A 19 -9.08 3.61 27.21
CA ALA A 19 -8.02 2.62 27.22
C ALA A 19 -8.10 1.60 26.06
N SER A 20 -9.13 1.67 25.20
CA SER A 20 -9.06 0.98 23.90
C SER A 20 -8.04 1.71 23.04
N GLY A 21 -6.78 1.30 23.19
CA GLY A 21 -5.70 1.69 22.29
C GLY A 21 -6.18 1.51 20.86
N ALA A 22 -5.83 2.47 19.99
CA ALA A 22 -6.14 2.40 18.57
C ALA A 22 -5.90 0.97 18.09
N ALA A 23 -6.94 0.32 17.58
CA ALA A 23 -6.86 -1.04 17.11
C ALA A 23 -5.74 -1.11 16.06
N SER A 24 -4.55 -1.55 16.48
CA SER A 24 -3.48 -1.85 15.56
C SER A 24 -3.97 -3.04 14.76
N ALA A 25 -4.05 -2.90 13.44
CA ALA A 25 -4.40 -3.99 12.54
C ALA A 25 -3.28 -5.04 12.61
N ALA A 26 -3.29 -5.85 13.66
CA ALA A 26 -2.27 -6.84 13.95
C ALA A 26 -2.19 -7.82 12.77
N GLY A 27 -0.97 -8.06 12.28
CA GLY A 27 -0.71 -8.88 11.10
C GLY A 27 -0.71 -8.14 9.76
N TYR A 28 -1.09 -6.86 9.72
CA TYR A 28 -1.01 -6.06 8.49
C TYR A 28 0.26 -5.21 8.44
N VAL A 29 0.77 -5.01 7.22
CA VAL A 29 1.98 -4.23 6.96
C VAL A 29 1.56 -2.87 6.39
N ASN A 30 1.47 -1.87 7.25
CA ASN A 30 0.87 -0.57 6.90
C ASN A 30 1.85 0.61 6.89
N ASN A 31 3.12 0.37 7.22
CA ASN A 31 4.14 1.42 7.32
C ASN A 31 5.55 0.84 7.25
N ARG A 32 6.54 1.72 7.37
CA ARG A 32 7.97 1.40 7.40
C ARG A 32 8.34 0.41 8.50
N ALA A 33 7.83 0.60 9.71
CA ALA A 33 8.17 -0.26 10.84
C ALA A 33 7.67 -1.69 10.61
N GLY A 34 6.42 -1.84 10.16
CA GLY A 34 5.86 -3.13 9.75
C GLY A 34 6.65 -3.76 8.61
N TRP A 35 7.05 -2.97 7.60
CA TRP A 35 7.86 -3.47 6.49
C TRP A 35 9.22 -3.99 6.95
N TYR A 36 9.93 -3.23 7.79
CA TYR A 36 11.25 -3.65 8.26
C TYR A 36 11.22 -4.83 9.23
N ALA A 37 10.09 -5.07 9.92
CA ALA A 37 9.89 -6.26 10.75
C ALA A 37 9.78 -7.56 9.94
N LEU A 38 9.49 -7.48 8.64
CA LEU A 38 9.41 -8.66 7.76
C LEU A 38 10.80 -9.24 7.46
N THR A 39 10.87 -10.57 7.37
CA THR A 39 12.02 -11.26 6.77
C THR A 39 12.16 -10.89 5.30
N LYS A 40 13.32 -11.20 4.71
CA LYS A 40 13.56 -10.94 3.28
C LYS A 40 12.56 -11.69 2.41
N GLU A 41 12.30 -12.96 2.72
CA GLU A 41 11.38 -13.84 2.00
C GLU A 41 9.94 -13.30 2.09
N ALA A 42 9.53 -12.83 3.28
CA ALA A 42 8.22 -12.23 3.48
C ALA A 42 8.05 -10.93 2.68
N LYS A 43 9.10 -10.09 2.56
CA LYS A 43 9.06 -8.89 1.70
C LYS A 43 8.89 -9.24 0.23
N ILE A 44 9.61 -10.26 -0.24
CA ILE A 44 9.51 -10.74 -1.63
C ILE A 44 8.10 -11.28 -1.90
N GLY A 45 7.58 -12.14 -1.04
CA GLY A 45 6.22 -12.68 -1.17
C GLY A 45 5.15 -11.60 -1.12
N TYR A 46 5.31 -10.62 -0.23
CA TYR A 46 4.42 -9.45 -0.17
C TYR A 46 4.45 -8.66 -1.48
N ALA A 47 5.65 -8.36 -2.00
CA ALA A 47 5.81 -7.63 -3.26
C ALA A 47 5.21 -8.39 -4.45
N GLN A 48 5.36 -9.71 -4.48
CA GLN A 48 4.74 -10.56 -5.50
C GLN A 48 3.20 -10.51 -5.43
N GLY A 49 2.62 -10.79 -4.26
CA GLY A 49 1.15 -10.77 -4.10
C GLY A 49 0.53 -9.39 -4.35
N MET A 50 1.26 -8.33 -4.00
CA MET A 50 0.88 -6.96 -4.32
C MET A 50 0.94 -6.67 -5.82
N ASN A 51 2.02 -7.08 -6.51
CA ASN A 51 2.11 -6.94 -7.96
C ASN A 51 0.94 -7.65 -8.65
N ASP A 52 0.64 -8.87 -8.22
CA ASP A 52 -0.38 -9.70 -8.84
C ASP A 52 -1.77 -9.12 -8.62
N SER A 53 -2.08 -8.70 -7.39
CA SER A 53 -3.35 -8.04 -7.08
C SER A 53 -3.52 -6.72 -7.83
N LEU A 54 -2.51 -5.85 -7.86
CA LEU A 54 -2.65 -4.51 -8.43
C LEU A 54 -2.61 -4.46 -9.96
N ASN A 55 -2.01 -5.46 -10.61
CA ASN A 55 -1.94 -5.49 -12.08
C ASN A 55 -2.97 -6.42 -12.73
N TYR A 56 -3.50 -7.40 -12.01
CA TYR A 56 -4.42 -8.38 -12.59
C TYR A 56 -5.82 -8.43 -11.96
N VAL A 57 -6.03 -7.81 -10.78
CA VAL A 57 -7.38 -7.67 -10.22
C VAL A 57 -7.96 -6.31 -10.59
N PHE A 58 -9.18 -6.30 -11.12
CA PHE A 58 -9.92 -5.11 -11.51
C PHE A 58 -10.95 -4.77 -10.43
N THR A 59 -10.86 -3.56 -9.88
CA THR A 59 -11.86 -3.02 -8.94
C THR A 59 -13.06 -2.46 -9.67
N ASP A 60 -12.84 -1.96 -10.88
CA ASP A 60 -13.85 -1.59 -11.87
C ASP A 60 -13.33 -1.91 -13.28
N ASP A 61 -14.26 -1.99 -14.23
CA ASP A 61 -13.97 -2.29 -15.64
C ASP A 61 -13.74 -1.01 -16.47
N THR A 62 -13.18 0.05 -15.86
CA THR A 62 -12.90 1.28 -16.62
C THR A 62 -11.72 1.10 -17.57
N LEU A 63 -11.86 1.62 -18.79
CA LEU A 63 -10.80 1.57 -19.80
C LEU A 63 -9.51 2.24 -19.30
N SER A 64 -9.62 3.36 -18.58
CA SER A 64 -8.46 4.10 -18.06
C SER A 64 -7.62 3.24 -17.11
N GLU A 65 -8.25 2.55 -16.16
CA GLU A 65 -7.54 1.65 -15.22
C GLU A 65 -6.91 0.45 -15.94
N ALA A 66 -7.61 -0.13 -16.91
CA ALA A 66 -7.09 -1.24 -17.70
C ALA A 66 -5.82 -0.87 -18.47
N LEU A 67 -5.80 0.33 -19.06
CA LEU A 67 -4.64 0.80 -19.82
C LEU A 67 -3.45 1.14 -18.91
N ILE A 68 -3.68 1.65 -17.70
CA ILE A 68 -2.62 1.85 -16.70
C ILE A 68 -2.00 0.51 -16.30
N LYS A 69 -2.82 -0.50 -16.01
CA LYS A 69 -2.35 -1.86 -15.65
C LYS A 69 -1.57 -2.49 -16.79
N ARG A 70 -2.08 -2.40 -18.03
CA ARG A 70 -1.36 -2.88 -19.23
C ARG A 70 0.00 -2.19 -19.39
N GLY A 71 0.06 -0.87 -19.23
CA GLY A 71 1.30 -0.10 -19.29
C GLY A 71 2.32 -0.52 -18.23
N ARG A 72 1.86 -0.75 -16.98
CA ARG A 72 2.73 -1.29 -15.91
C ARG A 72 3.25 -2.68 -16.25
N THR A 73 2.41 -3.59 -16.72
CA THR A 73 2.84 -4.95 -17.10
C THR A 73 3.91 -4.91 -18.19
N LEU A 74 3.74 -4.09 -19.23
CA LEU A 74 4.75 -3.93 -20.29
C LEU A 74 6.08 -3.39 -19.76
N CYS A 75 6.03 -2.38 -18.91
CA CYS A 75 7.20 -1.81 -18.24
C CYS A 75 7.95 -2.86 -17.39
N LEU A 76 7.22 -3.65 -16.58
CA LEU A 76 7.81 -4.67 -15.72
C LEU A 76 8.53 -5.75 -16.53
N VAL A 77 7.95 -6.17 -17.65
CA VAL A 77 8.57 -7.12 -18.60
C VAL A 77 9.82 -6.52 -19.23
N GLU A 78 9.75 -5.29 -19.74
CA GLU A 78 10.88 -4.57 -20.36
C GLU A 78 12.06 -4.45 -19.39
N GLN A 79 11.78 -4.11 -18.13
CA GLN A 79 12.79 -3.93 -17.09
C GLN A 79 13.27 -5.26 -16.47
N LYS A 80 12.71 -6.40 -16.87
CA LYS A 80 12.98 -7.72 -16.25
C LYS A 80 12.79 -7.67 -14.73
N THR A 81 11.75 -6.98 -14.29
CA THR A 81 11.49 -6.75 -12.87
C THR A 81 11.16 -8.08 -12.18
N THR A 82 11.73 -8.27 -10.99
CA THR A 82 11.44 -9.43 -10.13
C THR A 82 10.76 -8.99 -8.85
N ALA A 83 10.07 -9.91 -8.16
CA ALA A 83 9.49 -9.63 -6.85
C ALA A 83 10.55 -9.15 -5.83
N ALA A 84 11.78 -9.67 -5.92
CA ALA A 84 12.90 -9.18 -5.12
C ALA A 84 13.27 -7.73 -5.46
N GLY A 85 13.37 -7.39 -6.74
CA GLY A 85 13.63 -6.01 -7.17
C GLY A 85 12.56 -5.03 -6.68
N LEU A 86 11.28 -5.43 -6.71
CA LEU A 86 10.18 -4.62 -6.17
C LEU A 86 10.28 -4.44 -4.65
N ALA A 87 10.58 -5.51 -3.91
CA ALA A 87 10.81 -5.44 -2.48
C ALA A 87 12.00 -4.51 -2.12
N ASP A 88 13.06 -4.55 -2.91
CA ASP A 88 14.23 -3.67 -2.74
C ASP A 88 13.86 -2.21 -3.03
N GLN A 89 13.05 -1.92 -4.06
CA GLN A 89 12.57 -0.56 -4.35
C GLN A 89 11.71 0.02 -3.22
N ILE A 90 10.83 -0.78 -2.62
CA ILE A 90 10.03 -0.37 -1.45
C ILE A 90 10.95 -0.08 -0.27
N THR A 91 11.90 -0.99 -0.01
CA THR A 91 12.89 -0.83 1.06
C THR A 91 13.75 0.43 0.87
N ALA A 92 14.15 0.73 -0.38
CA ALA A 92 14.89 1.93 -0.72
C ALA A 92 14.03 3.19 -0.54
N THR A 93 12.74 3.13 -0.88
CA THR A 93 11.82 4.27 -0.72
C THR A 93 11.64 4.65 0.75
N TYR A 94 11.59 3.66 1.66
CA TYR A 94 11.47 3.91 3.10
C TYR A 94 12.70 4.57 3.76
N LYS A 95 13.81 4.74 3.03
CA LYS A 95 14.95 5.54 3.49
C LYS A 95 14.61 7.03 3.59
N ASP A 96 13.59 7.49 2.87
CA ASP A 96 13.06 8.84 2.97
C ASP A 96 11.93 8.88 4.01
N ASP A 97 12.12 9.71 5.05
CA ASP A 97 11.22 9.81 6.20
C ASP A 97 9.81 10.28 5.83
N ARG A 98 9.63 10.95 4.68
CA ARG A 98 8.30 11.34 4.18
C ARG A 98 7.38 10.13 3.96
N PHE A 99 7.97 8.96 3.73
CA PHE A 99 7.24 7.72 3.48
C PHE A 99 7.10 6.83 4.72
N ALA A 100 7.58 7.26 5.89
CA ALA A 100 7.64 6.41 7.08
C ALA A 100 6.28 5.80 7.47
N ASN A 101 5.20 6.56 7.31
CA ASN A 101 3.83 6.17 7.68
C ASN A 101 2.96 5.77 6.48
N VAL A 102 3.55 5.59 5.30
CA VAL A 102 2.83 5.21 4.09
C VAL A 102 2.89 3.69 3.94
N ALA A 103 1.76 3.07 3.56
CA ALA A 103 1.71 1.62 3.36
C ALA A 103 2.54 1.19 2.13
N PRO A 104 3.13 -0.02 2.13
CA PRO A 104 3.91 -0.53 0.99
C PRO A 104 3.13 -0.51 -0.33
N THR A 105 1.82 -0.78 -0.29
CA THR A 105 0.91 -0.73 -1.44
C THR A 105 0.84 0.65 -2.09
N ALA A 106 0.74 1.70 -1.28
CA ALA A 106 0.76 3.06 -1.80
C ALA A 106 2.13 3.41 -2.38
N LEU A 107 3.23 3.00 -1.73
CA LEU A 107 4.58 3.20 -2.28
C LEU A 107 4.77 2.51 -3.63
N TYR A 108 4.30 1.27 -3.76
CA TYR A 108 4.33 0.55 -5.02
C TYR A 108 3.59 1.31 -6.12
N ILE A 109 2.36 1.78 -5.86
CA ILE A 109 1.56 2.52 -6.86
C ILE A 109 2.29 3.81 -7.28
N LEU A 110 2.78 4.59 -6.32
CA LEU A 110 3.50 5.84 -6.60
C LEU A 110 4.75 5.60 -7.44
N ARG A 111 5.55 4.61 -7.07
CA ARG A 111 6.79 4.27 -7.77
C ARG A 111 6.54 3.69 -9.15
N MET A 112 5.55 2.82 -9.30
CA MET A 112 5.20 2.29 -10.63
C MET A 112 4.63 3.37 -11.54
N ALA A 113 3.85 4.33 -11.02
CA ALA A 113 3.38 5.45 -11.81
C ALA A 113 4.52 6.35 -12.31
N GLU A 114 5.58 6.51 -11.51
CA GLU A 114 6.79 7.25 -11.88
C GLU A 114 7.67 6.47 -12.88
N VAL A 115 8.06 5.24 -12.51
CA VAL A 115 9.00 4.40 -13.28
C VAL A 115 8.40 3.96 -14.61
N CYS A 116 7.11 3.60 -14.62
CA CYS A 116 6.44 3.09 -15.81
C CYS A 116 5.66 4.16 -16.58
N LYS A 117 5.85 5.45 -16.24
CA LYS A 117 5.12 6.57 -16.86
C LYS A 117 5.14 6.52 -18.39
N LYS A 118 6.31 6.21 -18.97
CA LYS A 118 6.49 6.10 -20.42
C LYS A 118 5.57 5.03 -21.03
N ASN A 119 5.61 3.80 -20.52
CA ASN A 119 4.80 2.70 -21.05
C ASN A 119 3.30 2.92 -20.80
N ILE A 120 2.93 3.45 -19.64
CA ILE A 120 1.54 3.82 -19.33
C ILE A 120 1.02 4.85 -20.32
N ASN A 121 1.79 5.93 -20.56
CA ASN A 121 1.37 6.98 -21.49
C ASN A 121 1.33 6.49 -22.93
N ALA A 122 2.26 5.63 -23.35
CA ALA A 122 2.24 5.02 -24.69
C ALA A 122 0.94 4.23 -24.92
N VAL A 123 0.59 3.34 -23.98
CA VAL A 123 -0.64 2.54 -24.06
C VAL A 123 -1.90 3.41 -24.01
N ARG A 124 -1.92 4.46 -23.19
CA ARG A 124 -3.07 5.38 -23.14
C ARG A 124 -3.28 6.11 -24.47
N LEU A 125 -2.19 6.58 -25.09
CA LEU A 125 -2.24 7.29 -26.36
C LEU A 125 -2.74 6.41 -27.52
N GLU A 126 -2.39 5.12 -27.53
CA GLU A 126 -2.91 4.15 -28.53
C GLU A 126 -4.44 4.07 -28.56
N TYR A 127 -5.11 4.39 -27.45
CA TYR A 127 -6.55 4.36 -27.30
C TYR A 127 -7.18 5.76 -27.21
N GLY A 128 -6.43 6.80 -27.61
CA GLY A 128 -6.92 8.18 -27.65
C GLY A 128 -7.09 8.85 -26.27
N LEU A 129 -6.54 8.25 -25.21
CA LEU A 129 -6.50 8.90 -23.89
C LEU A 129 -5.25 9.79 -23.77
N GLY A 130 -5.40 10.92 -23.09
CA GLY A 130 -4.28 11.78 -22.73
C GLY A 130 -3.32 11.11 -21.74
N PRO A 131 -2.07 11.61 -21.63
CA PRO A 131 -1.09 11.11 -20.66
C PRO A 131 -1.57 11.34 -19.22
N LEU A 132 -0.99 10.57 -18.29
CA LEU A 132 -1.09 10.83 -16.85
C LEU A 132 -0.23 12.02 -16.40
#